data_AF-A0A4Q6CCJ7-F1
#
_entry.id   AF-A0A4Q6CCJ7-F1
#
_cell.length_a   1.000
_cell.length_b   1.000
_cell.length_c   1.000
_cell.angle_alpha   90.00
_cell.angle_beta   90.00
_cell.angle_gamma   90.00
#
_symmetry.space_group_name_H-M   'P 1'
#
loop_
_entity.id
_entity.type
_entity.pdbx_description
1 polymer ?
#
loop_
_entity_poly.entity_id
_entity_poly.type
_entity_poly.pdbx_seq_one_letter_code
_entity_poly.pdbx_strand_id
1 'polypeptide(L)'
;MNTYLVALLVFSAGYILNIFYITVLYHRGIAHGAVQLSPALRQWTIMSGSWITGIDLKSWACMHRLHHAHSDTALDPHSPIHYGVFGVMLGQLRSYQKTIIGLAANKSKYADIVKDLDFPVHWLNRKKMWLLPYALHIVIAAVVVYFTGSVLIGVAYW
;
A
#
# COMPACT_ATOMS: atom_id res chain seq x y z
N MET A 1 4.28 25.01 -21.47
CA MET A 1 3.29 24.77 -20.40
C MET A 1 3.85 25.35 -19.11
N ASN A 2 3.04 26.04 -18.29
CA ASN A 2 3.52 26.64 -17.04
C ASN A 2 4.02 25.54 -16.06
N THR A 3 5.19 25.73 -15.43
CA THR A 3 5.79 24.80 -14.44
C THR A 3 4.79 24.35 -13.38
N TYR A 4 3.94 25.25 -12.87
CA TYR A 4 2.91 24.91 -11.88
C TYR A 4 1.86 23.93 -12.43
N LEU A 5 1.46 24.12 -13.70
CA LEU A 5 0.51 23.22 -14.35
C LEU A 5 1.15 21.85 -14.59
N VAL A 6 2.42 21.81 -15.02
CA VAL A 6 3.16 20.54 -15.17
C VAL A 6 3.26 19.81 -13.83
N ALA A 7 3.64 20.50 -12.77
CA ALA A 7 3.73 19.92 -11.43
C ALA A 7 2.38 19.37 -10.96
N LEU A 8 1.29 20.12 -11.14
CA LEU A 8 -0.06 19.66 -10.80
C LEU A 8 -0.46 18.40 -11.57
N LEU A 9 -0.15 18.33 -12.87
CA LEU A 9 -0.45 17.15 -13.69
C LEU A 9 0.36 15.93 -13.24
N VAL A 10 1.65 16.11 -12.93
CA VAL A 10 2.52 15.03 -12.43
C VAL A 10 2.00 14.50 -11.09
N PHE A 11 1.70 15.39 -10.14
CA PHE A 11 1.12 14.99 -8.85
C PHE A 11 -0.21 14.28 -9.02
N SER A 12 -1.11 14.84 -9.85
CA SER A 12 -2.43 14.25 -10.08
C SER A 12 -2.32 12.86 -10.71
N ALA A 13 -1.40 12.66 -11.65
CA ALA A 13 -1.17 11.35 -12.26
C ALA A 13 -0.66 10.33 -11.23
N GLY A 14 0.32 10.70 -10.39
CA GLY A 14 0.83 9.85 -9.31
C GLY A 14 -0.24 9.52 -8.27
N TYR A 15 -1.01 10.52 -7.85
CA TYR A 15 -2.12 10.37 -6.90
C TYR A 15 -3.21 9.45 -7.43
N ILE A 16 -3.66 9.67 -8.67
CA ILE A 16 -4.68 8.83 -9.33
C ILE A 16 -4.17 7.40 -9.48
N LEU A 17 -2.90 7.20 -9.81
CA LEU A 17 -2.31 5.88 -9.87
C LEU A 17 -2.33 5.19 -8.50
N ASN A 18 -1.87 5.87 -7.45
CA ASN A 18 -1.83 5.31 -6.10
C ASN A 18 -3.23 4.97 -5.57
N ILE A 19 -4.19 5.89 -5.71
CA ILE A 19 -5.57 5.66 -5.26
C ILE A 19 -6.25 4.55 -6.07
N PHE A 20 -5.92 4.39 -7.36
CA PHE A 20 -6.39 3.26 -8.16
C PHE A 20 -5.86 1.92 -7.63
N TYR A 21 -4.57 1.85 -7.26
CA TYR A 21 -4.00 0.67 -6.61
C TYR A 21 -4.73 0.32 -5.32
N ILE A 22 -4.94 1.29 -4.42
CA ILE A 22 -5.60 1.02 -3.15
C ILE A 22 -7.07 0.68 -3.35
N THR A 23 -7.82 1.49 -4.08
CA THR A 23 -9.29 1.39 -4.12
C THR A 23 -9.82 0.32 -5.08
N VAL A 24 -9.17 0.11 -6.23
CA VAL A 24 -9.64 -0.86 -7.22
C VAL A 24 -8.87 -2.16 -7.09
N LEU A 25 -7.54 -2.11 -7.14
CA LEU A 25 -6.74 -3.34 -7.20
C LEU A 25 -6.68 -4.04 -5.83
N TYR A 26 -6.30 -3.34 -4.77
CA TYR A 26 -6.12 -3.91 -3.44
C TYR A 26 -7.46 -4.17 -2.77
N HIS A 27 -8.32 -3.14 -2.67
CA HIS A 27 -9.56 -3.21 -1.92
C HIS A 27 -10.62 -4.07 -2.62
N ARG A 28 -11.09 -3.64 -3.80
CA ARG A 28 -12.18 -4.35 -4.51
C ARG A 28 -11.71 -5.63 -5.18
N GLY A 29 -10.51 -5.62 -5.77
CA GLY A 29 -9.95 -6.76 -6.48
C GLY A 29 -9.50 -7.85 -5.53
N ILE A 30 -8.45 -7.59 -4.74
CA ILE A 30 -7.78 -8.63 -3.95
C ILE A 30 -8.46 -8.89 -2.60
N ALA A 31 -8.81 -7.85 -1.84
CA ALA A 31 -9.35 -8.03 -0.50
C ALA A 31 -10.79 -8.56 -0.54
N HIS A 32 -11.65 -8.02 -1.40
CA HIS A 32 -13.07 -8.39 -1.45
C HIS A 32 -13.48 -9.27 -2.64
N GLY A 33 -12.68 -9.40 -3.69
CA GLY A 33 -13.07 -10.16 -4.88
C GLY A 33 -14.26 -9.57 -5.66
N ALA A 34 -14.64 -8.32 -5.37
CA ALA A 34 -15.75 -7.61 -6.01
C ALA A 34 -15.42 -7.16 -7.45
N VAL A 35 -14.13 -7.12 -7.80
CA VAL A 35 -13.65 -6.86 -9.17
C VAL A 35 -12.77 -8.04 -9.59
N GLN A 36 -13.17 -8.74 -10.65
CA GLN A 36 -12.37 -9.84 -11.18
C GLN A 36 -11.20 -9.29 -12.01
N LEU A 37 -9.98 -9.47 -11.51
CA LEU A 37 -8.76 -9.09 -12.23
C LEU A 37 -8.40 -10.19 -13.23
N SER A 38 -7.99 -9.81 -14.44
CA SER A 38 -7.37 -10.76 -15.36
C SER A 38 -6.09 -11.35 -14.73
N PRO A 39 -5.67 -12.58 -15.10
CA PRO A 39 -4.47 -13.19 -14.52
C PRO A 39 -3.23 -12.30 -14.63
N ALA A 40 -3.05 -11.63 -15.78
CA ALA A 40 -1.96 -10.69 -16.01
C ALA A 40 -2.03 -9.47 -15.08
N LEU A 41 -3.20 -8.85 -14.94
CA LEU A 41 -3.36 -7.68 -14.06
C LEU A 41 -3.22 -8.05 -12.58
N ARG A 42 -3.69 -9.23 -12.18
CA ARG A 42 -3.50 -9.77 -10.83
C ARG A 42 -2.01 -9.94 -10.53
N GLN A 43 -1.28 -10.60 -11.43
CA GLN A 43 0.15 -10.82 -11.25
C GLN A 43 0.93 -9.50 -11.22
N TRP A 44 0.59 -8.56 -12.11
CA TRP A 44 1.16 -7.21 -12.10
C TRP A 44 0.94 -6.54 -10.75
N THR A 45 -0.31 -6.52 -10.25
CA THR A 45 -0.67 -5.92 -8.96
C THR A 45 0.15 -6.49 -7.80
N ILE A 46 0.34 -7.81 -7.76
CA ILE A 46 1.12 -8.51 -6.73
C ILE A 46 2.60 -8.07 -6.77
N MET A 47 3.17 -7.90 -7.96
CA MET A 47 4.58 -7.56 -8.15
C MET A 47 4.87 -6.06 -7.99
N SER A 48 4.00 -5.19 -8.50
CA SER A 48 4.23 -3.74 -8.57
C SER A 48 3.66 -3.00 -7.36
N GLY A 49 2.68 -3.57 -6.66
CA GLY A 49 1.88 -2.82 -5.71
C GLY A 49 2.70 -2.22 -4.55
N SER A 50 3.66 -2.96 -4.00
CA SER A 50 4.54 -2.41 -2.95
C SER A 50 5.53 -1.38 -3.47
N TRP A 51 5.85 -1.39 -4.78
CA TRP A 51 6.67 -0.35 -5.39
C TRP A 51 5.90 0.95 -5.58
N ILE A 52 4.60 0.88 -5.85
CA ILE A 52 3.77 2.06 -6.15
C ILE A 52 3.15 2.65 -4.89
N THR A 53 2.70 1.79 -3.96
CA THR A 53 1.98 2.23 -2.76
C THR A 53 2.88 2.35 -1.53
N GLY A 54 4.06 1.73 -1.54
CA GLY A 54 4.89 1.55 -0.35
C GLY A 54 4.30 0.56 0.68
N ILE A 55 3.19 -0.11 0.35
CA ILE A 55 2.45 -1.00 1.24
C ILE A 55 2.43 -2.43 0.66
N ASP A 56 2.63 -3.41 1.51
CA ASP A 56 2.44 -4.82 1.22
C ASP A 56 0.98 -5.19 0.92
N LEU A 57 0.71 -5.74 -0.26
CA LEU A 57 -0.63 -6.15 -0.69
C LEU A 57 -1.29 -7.16 0.27
N LYS A 58 -0.59 -8.25 0.62
CA LYS A 58 -1.19 -9.33 1.42
C LYS A 58 -1.49 -8.85 2.83
N SER A 59 -0.56 -8.07 3.40
CA SER A 59 -0.71 -7.53 4.75
C SER A 59 -1.81 -6.47 4.82
N TRP A 60 -1.93 -5.63 3.79
CA TRP A 60 -3.04 -4.68 3.67
C TRP A 60 -4.38 -5.41 3.57
N ALA A 61 -4.50 -6.41 2.70
CA ALA A 61 -5.74 -7.19 2.55
C ALA A 61 -6.13 -7.92 3.85
N CYS A 62 -5.15 -8.51 4.55
CA CYS A 62 -5.38 -9.16 5.84
C CYS A 62 -5.89 -8.17 6.90
N MET A 63 -5.23 -7.02 7.03
CA MET A 63 -5.63 -5.98 7.98
C MET A 63 -7.02 -5.42 7.65
N HIS A 64 -7.30 -5.20 6.36
CA HIS A 64 -8.60 -4.73 5.88
C HIS A 64 -9.73 -5.72 6.18
N ARG A 65 -9.50 -7.01 5.94
CA ARG A 65 -10.45 -8.07 6.28
C ARG A 65 -10.66 -8.23 7.78
N LEU A 66 -9.60 -8.07 8.59
CA LEU A 66 -9.70 -8.05 10.05
C LEU A 66 -10.56 -6.87 10.53
N HIS A 67 -10.41 -5.69 9.94
CA HIS A 67 -11.28 -4.55 10.24
C HIS A 67 -12.74 -4.87 9.91
N HIS A 68 -13.05 -5.40 8.74
CA HIS A 68 -14.42 -5.81 8.41
C HIS A 68 -14.99 -6.88 9.35
N ALA A 69 -14.18 -7.84 9.78
CA ALA A 69 -14.60 -8.92 10.67
C ALA A 69 -14.82 -8.44 12.13
N HIS A 70 -14.18 -7.34 12.52
CA HIS A 70 -14.09 -6.90 13.91
C HIS A 70 -14.39 -5.42 14.12
N SER A 71 -15.02 -4.76 13.16
CA SER A 71 -15.28 -3.32 13.16
C SER A 71 -15.82 -2.86 14.49
N ASP A 72 -15.28 -1.75 14.99
CA ASP A 72 -15.70 -1.10 16.24
C ASP A 72 -15.56 -1.97 17.51
N THR A 73 -14.76 -3.04 17.42
CA THR A 73 -14.36 -3.85 18.58
C THR A 73 -12.87 -3.70 18.88
N ALA A 74 -12.43 -4.16 20.06
CA ALA A 74 -11.02 -4.12 20.46
C ALA A 74 -10.10 -4.98 19.57
N LEU A 75 -10.66 -5.84 18.71
CA LEU A 75 -9.92 -6.66 17.76
C LEU A 75 -9.72 -5.96 16.40
N ASP A 76 -10.41 -4.84 16.16
CA ASP A 76 -10.21 -4.01 14.97
C ASP A 76 -8.77 -3.45 14.95
N PRO A 77 -7.98 -3.72 13.90
CA PRO A 77 -6.60 -3.28 13.83
C PRO A 77 -6.41 -1.75 13.77
N HIS A 78 -7.45 -0.98 13.47
CA HIS A 78 -7.40 0.48 13.39
C HIS A 78 -8.69 1.20 13.84
N SER A 79 -9.41 0.66 14.83
CA SER A 79 -10.62 1.33 15.36
C SER A 79 -10.30 2.68 16.04
N PRO A 80 -10.87 3.80 15.57
CA PRO A 80 -10.73 5.09 16.25
C PRO A 80 -11.36 5.11 17.64
N ILE A 81 -12.34 4.24 17.92
CA ILE A 81 -12.98 4.12 19.25
C ILE A 81 -11.99 3.58 20.27
N HIS A 82 -11.16 2.60 19.88
CA HIS A 82 -10.21 1.94 20.78
C HIS A 82 -8.82 2.60 20.81
N TYR A 83 -8.38 3.18 19.69
CA TYR A 83 -7.09 3.89 19.65
C TYR A 83 -7.21 5.39 19.94
N GLY A 84 -8.42 5.96 19.88
CA GLY A 84 -8.65 7.39 19.89
C GLY A 84 -8.25 8.05 18.55
N VAL A 85 -8.88 9.18 18.22
CA VAL A 85 -8.62 9.91 16.96
C VAL A 85 -7.14 10.29 16.80
N PHE A 86 -6.46 10.65 17.90
CA PHE A 86 -5.03 10.99 17.87
C PHE A 86 -4.11 9.76 17.90
N GLY A 87 -4.57 8.62 18.40
CA GLY A 87 -3.77 7.41 18.52
C GLY A 87 -3.91 6.44 17.35
N VAL A 88 -4.98 6.56 16.54
CA VAL A 88 -5.30 5.62 15.47
C VAL A 88 -4.18 5.48 14.43
N MET A 89 -3.47 6.57 14.12
CA MET A 89 -2.35 6.54 13.17
C MET A 89 -1.23 5.61 13.65
N LEU A 90 -0.85 5.73 14.93
CA LEU A 90 0.17 4.88 15.52
C LEU A 90 -0.34 3.45 15.78
N GLY A 91 -1.61 3.32 16.17
CA GLY A 91 -2.30 2.04 16.30
C GLY A 91 -2.28 1.25 14.99
N GLN A 92 -2.64 1.89 13.89
CA GLN A 92 -2.60 1.33 12.55
C GLN A 92 -1.18 0.91 12.16
N LEU A 93 -0.16 1.74 12.37
CA LEU A 93 1.22 1.37 12.07
C LEU A 93 1.66 0.11 12.86
N ARG A 94 1.39 0.05 14.16
CA ARG A 94 1.74 -1.09 15.02
C ARG A 94 0.99 -2.36 14.61
N SER A 95 -0.29 -2.25 14.32
CA SER A 95 -1.11 -3.37 13.85
C SER A 95 -0.63 -3.87 12.50
N TYR A 96 -0.27 -2.98 11.58
CA TYR A 96 0.28 -3.32 10.27
C TYR A 96 1.60 -4.09 10.38
N GLN A 97 2.53 -3.63 11.23
CA GLN A 97 3.78 -4.34 11.52
C GLN A 97 3.53 -5.74 12.08
N LYS A 98 2.59 -5.88 13.04
CA LYS A 98 2.19 -7.18 13.59
C LYS A 98 1.61 -8.10 12.52
N THR A 99 0.81 -7.57 11.60
CA THR A 99 0.23 -8.31 10.48
C THR A 99 1.31 -8.82 9.53
N ILE A 100 2.27 -7.98 9.12
CA ILE A 100 3.41 -8.41 8.29
C ILE A 100 4.18 -9.55 8.96
N ILE A 101 4.56 -9.37 10.23
CA ILE A 101 5.33 -10.38 10.98
C ILE A 101 4.52 -11.66 11.16
N GLY A 102 3.23 -11.53 11.48
CA GLY A 102 2.33 -12.66 11.67
C GLY A 102 2.12 -13.49 10.41
N LEU A 103 1.93 -12.84 9.26
CA LEU A 103 1.84 -13.50 7.96
C LEU A 103 3.16 -14.13 7.54
N ALA A 104 4.29 -13.44 7.74
CA ALA A 104 5.61 -13.99 7.42
C ALA A 104 5.95 -15.22 8.26
N ALA A 105 5.46 -15.29 9.50
CA ALA A 105 5.58 -16.43 10.40
C ALA A 105 4.44 -17.46 10.26
N ASN A 106 3.55 -17.30 9.27
CA ASN A 106 2.39 -18.16 9.03
C ASN A 106 1.51 -18.40 10.28
N LYS A 107 1.32 -17.39 11.13
CA LYS A 107 0.46 -17.48 12.31
C LYS A 107 -1.01 -17.56 11.88
N SER A 108 -1.72 -18.59 12.34
CA SER A 108 -3.14 -18.86 12.02
C SER A 108 -4.03 -17.62 12.10
N LYS A 109 -3.91 -16.83 13.19
CA LYS A 109 -4.60 -15.55 13.40
C LYS A 109 -4.62 -14.62 12.17
N TYR A 110 -3.56 -14.64 11.36
CA TYR A 110 -3.43 -13.82 10.16
C TYR A 110 -3.56 -14.65 8.88
N ALA A 111 -2.91 -15.82 8.84
CA ALA A 111 -2.87 -16.67 7.65
C ALA A 111 -4.27 -17.16 7.25
N ASP A 112 -5.12 -17.50 8.22
CA ASP A 112 -6.47 -18.03 7.96
C ASP A 112 -7.40 -16.98 7.33
N ILE A 113 -7.16 -15.69 7.62
CA ILE A 113 -7.92 -14.54 7.09
C ILE A 113 -7.68 -14.34 5.59
N VAL A 114 -6.52 -14.75 5.09
CA VAL A 114 -6.09 -14.57 3.69
C VAL A 114 -5.61 -15.87 3.06
N LYS A 115 -6.19 -17.00 3.49
CA LYS A 115 -5.84 -18.35 3.01
C LYS A 115 -6.10 -18.56 1.52
N ASP A 116 -7.04 -17.81 0.96
CA ASP A 116 -7.38 -17.73 -0.46
C ASP A 116 -6.33 -16.97 -1.30
N LEU A 117 -5.48 -16.16 -0.67
CA LEU A 117 -4.41 -15.44 -1.34
C LEU A 117 -3.18 -16.34 -1.48
N ASP A 118 -3.02 -16.92 -2.66
CA ASP A 118 -1.98 -17.88 -3.06
C ASP A 118 -0.55 -17.32 -3.19
N PHE A 119 -0.33 -16.02 -2.94
CA PHE A 119 0.98 -15.39 -2.97
C PHE A 119 1.46 -15.05 -1.54
N PRO A 120 2.77 -15.04 -1.27
CA PRO A 120 3.31 -14.66 0.04
C PRO A 120 3.34 -13.13 0.26
N VAL A 121 3.55 -12.68 1.50
CA VAL A 121 3.96 -11.29 1.84
C VAL A 121 5.11 -10.88 0.92
N HIS A 122 5.10 -9.70 0.32
CA HIS A 122 6.07 -9.30 -0.70
C HIS A 122 7.52 -9.42 -0.20
N TRP A 123 8.45 -9.79 -1.10
CA TRP A 123 9.83 -10.08 -0.72
C TRP A 123 10.55 -8.85 -0.12
N LEU A 124 10.15 -7.64 -0.53
CA LEU A 124 10.63 -6.39 0.06
C LEU A 124 10.45 -6.39 1.58
N ASN A 125 9.29 -6.84 2.07
CA ASN A 125 9.02 -6.92 3.50
C ASN A 125 9.74 -8.12 4.14
N ARG A 126 9.71 -9.30 3.51
CA ARG A 126 10.36 -10.51 4.05
C ARG A 126 11.87 -10.36 4.19
N LYS A 127 12.52 -9.65 3.27
CA LYS A 127 13.96 -9.38 3.28
C LYS A 127 14.33 -8.07 4.00
N LYS A 128 13.37 -7.38 4.64
CA LYS A 128 13.59 -6.07 5.29
C LYS A 128 14.11 -4.97 4.35
N MET A 129 13.78 -5.05 3.07
CA MET A 129 14.13 -4.10 2.00
C MET A 129 12.97 -3.15 1.66
N TRP A 130 12.05 -2.93 2.59
CA TRP A 130 10.84 -2.12 2.40
C TRP A 130 11.12 -0.63 2.17
N LEU A 131 12.36 -0.16 2.41
CA LEU A 131 12.81 1.19 2.06
C LEU A 131 13.17 1.36 0.57
N LEU A 132 13.34 0.27 -0.18
CA LEU A 132 13.76 0.35 -1.58
C LEU A 132 12.77 1.09 -2.50
N PRO A 133 11.44 0.91 -2.41
CA PRO A 133 10.49 1.72 -3.18
C PRO A 133 10.71 3.22 -2.97
N TYR A 134 10.89 3.63 -1.71
CA TYR A 134 11.16 5.02 -1.35
C TYR A 134 12.50 5.49 -1.92
N ALA A 135 13.57 4.69 -1.81
CA ALA A 135 14.84 5.05 -2.43
C ALA A 135 14.73 5.21 -3.96
N LEU A 136 14.00 4.31 -4.63
CA LEU A 136 13.77 4.35 -6.06
C LEU A 136 13.03 5.62 -6.47
N HIS A 137 11.93 5.97 -5.80
CA HIS A 137 11.16 7.17 -6.12
C HIS A 137 11.98 8.45 -5.85
N ILE A 138 12.91 8.48 -4.88
CA ILE A 138 13.80 9.64 -4.65
C ILE A 138 14.72 9.81 -5.85
N VAL A 139 15.28 8.69 -6.35
CA VAL A 139 16.13 8.70 -7.54
C VAL A 139 15.35 9.18 -8.76
N ILE A 140 14.12 8.69 -8.96
CA ILE A 140 13.30 9.15 -10.09
C ILE A 140 12.95 10.63 -9.95
N ALA A 141 12.60 11.10 -8.75
CA ALA A 141 12.37 12.52 -8.49
C ALA A 141 13.59 13.36 -8.87
N ALA A 142 14.80 12.94 -8.46
CA ALA A 142 16.05 13.62 -8.80
C ALA A 142 16.32 13.61 -10.31
N VAL A 143 16.04 12.51 -11.00
CA VAL A 143 16.13 12.41 -12.47
C VAL A 143 15.15 13.37 -13.14
N VAL A 144 13.91 13.47 -12.64
CA VAL A 144 12.92 14.44 -13.12
C VAL A 144 13.42 15.87 -12.94
N VAL A 145 14.01 16.20 -11.78
CA VAL A 145 14.63 17.52 -11.57
C VAL A 145 15.75 17.77 -12.58
N TYR A 146 16.64 16.79 -12.79
CA TYR A 146 17.76 16.92 -13.72
C TYR A 146 17.31 17.25 -15.14
N PHE A 147 16.30 16.55 -15.67
CA PHE A 147 15.82 16.76 -17.03
C PHE A 147 14.89 17.96 -17.21
N THR A 148 14.17 18.37 -16.15
CA THR A 148 13.23 19.50 -16.23
C THR A 148 13.81 20.82 -15.74
N GLY A 149 14.93 20.79 -15.01
CA GLY A 149 15.48 21.95 -14.29
C GLY A 149 14.60 22.46 -13.15
N SER A 150 13.53 21.73 -12.77
CA SER A 150 12.53 22.19 -11.82
C SER A 150 12.42 21.27 -10.61
N VAL A 151 12.87 21.77 -9.46
CA VAL A 151 12.68 21.10 -8.16
C VAL A 151 11.19 20.88 -7.87
N LEU A 152 10.34 21.82 -8.23
CA LEU A 152 8.89 21.71 -8.01
C LEU A 152 8.28 20.51 -8.74
N ILE A 153 8.71 20.23 -9.98
CA ILE A 153 8.20 19.08 -10.73
C ILE A 153 8.72 17.77 -10.13
N GLY A 154 9.97 17.74 -9.66
CA GLY A 154 10.51 16.57 -8.96
C GLY A 154 9.82 16.29 -7.62
N VAL A 155 9.51 17.34 -6.84
CA VAL A 155 8.73 17.21 -5.60
C VAL A 155 7.29 16.77 -5.90
N ALA A 156 6.67 17.26 -6.97
CA ALA A 156 5.31 16.86 -7.34
C ALA A 156 5.22 15.39 -7.78
N TYR A 157 6.32 14.79 -8.21
CA TYR A 157 6.39 13.36 -8.53
C TYR A 157 6.44 12.47 -7.28
N TRP A 158 7.08 12.94 -6.21
CA TRP A 158 7.32 12.21 -4.97
C TRP A 158 6.10 12.22 -4.04
#